data_AF-A0A8I5ZNJ1-F1
#
_entry.id   AF-A0A8I5ZNJ1-F1
#
_cell.length_a   1.000
_cell.length_b   1.000
_cell.length_c   1.000
_cell.angle_alpha   90.00
_cell.angle_beta   90.00
_cell.angle_gamma   90.00
#
_symmetry.space_group_name_H-M   'P 1'
#
loop_
_entity.id
_entity.type
_entity.pdbx_description
1 polymer ?
#
loop_
_entity_poly.entity_id
_entity_poly.type
_entity_poly.pdbx_seq_one_letter_code
_entity_poly.pdbx_strand_id
1 'polypeptide(L)'
;MKERRASQKLSSKSIMDPNQNVKCKIVVVGDSQCGKTALLHVFAKDCFPENYVPTVFENYTASFEIDTQRIELSLWDTSGSPYYDNVRPLSYPDSDAVLICFDISRPETLDSVLKKWKGEIQEFCPNTKMLLVGCKSDLRTDVSTLVELSNHRQTPVSYDQVCVLSLWESQLPFFPPSSFLSLFTRMYLFLFYVHRSTCS
;
A
#
# COMPACT_ATOMS: atom_id res chain seq x y z
N MET A 1 -12.87 -51.47 -12.44
CA MET A 1 -11.82 -51.37 -11.40
C MET A 1 -10.52 -51.01 -12.13
N LYS A 2 -10.18 -49.70 -12.23
CA LYS A 2 -8.97 -49.06 -11.65
C LYS A 2 -7.71 -49.96 -11.74
N GLU A 3 -6.58 -49.55 -12.31
CA GLU A 3 -5.81 -48.34 -11.97
C GLU A 3 -4.96 -47.81 -13.14
N ARG A 4 -4.91 -46.48 -13.28
CA ARG A 4 -3.88 -45.74 -14.01
C ARG A 4 -2.80 -45.35 -12.99
N ARG A 5 -1.56 -45.79 -13.17
CA ARG A 5 -0.40 -45.22 -12.45
C ARG A 5 -0.05 -43.88 -13.08
N ALA A 6 -0.44 -42.79 -12.41
CA ALA A 6 0.00 -41.45 -12.74
C ALA A 6 1.40 -41.22 -12.16
N SER A 7 2.36 -40.94 -13.02
CA SER A 7 3.69 -40.46 -12.65
C SER A 7 3.56 -39.13 -11.89
N GLN A 8 3.96 -39.13 -10.63
CA GLN A 8 4.08 -37.91 -9.82
C GLN A 8 5.20 -37.04 -10.41
N LYS A 9 4.82 -35.92 -11.03
CA LYS A 9 5.74 -34.84 -11.39
C LYS A 9 6.00 -34.04 -10.10
N LEU A 10 7.18 -34.22 -9.50
CA LEU A 10 7.65 -33.35 -8.43
C LEU A 10 7.74 -31.93 -8.97
N SER A 11 7.02 -31.01 -8.32
CA SER A 11 7.06 -29.58 -8.54
C SER A 11 8.47 -29.06 -8.31
N SER A 12 9.20 -28.80 -9.38
CA SER A 12 10.48 -28.11 -9.36
C SER A 12 10.26 -26.67 -8.92
N LYS A 13 10.85 -26.28 -7.77
CA LYS A 13 11.03 -24.88 -7.38
C LYS A 13 11.50 -24.08 -8.59
N SER A 14 10.72 -23.09 -9.02
CA SER A 14 11.03 -22.25 -10.17
C SER A 14 12.28 -21.41 -9.88
N ILE A 15 13.37 -21.76 -10.55
CA ILE A 15 14.54 -20.89 -10.72
C ILE A 15 14.04 -19.68 -11.52
N MET A 16 14.12 -18.47 -10.97
CA MET A 16 13.71 -17.25 -11.66
C MET A 16 14.64 -17.01 -12.86
N ASP A 17 14.06 -16.82 -14.04
CA ASP A 17 14.79 -16.57 -15.29
C ASP A 17 15.33 -15.12 -15.29
N PRO A 18 16.65 -14.90 -15.45
CA PRO A 18 17.26 -13.57 -15.43
C PRO A 18 16.79 -12.65 -16.56
N ASN A 19 16.06 -13.15 -17.57
CA ASN A 19 15.54 -12.35 -18.68
C ASN A 19 14.04 -12.02 -18.57
N GLN A 20 13.39 -12.35 -17.44
CA GLN A 20 11.97 -12.12 -17.27
C GLN A 20 11.70 -10.75 -16.64
N ASN A 21 11.08 -9.85 -17.41
CA ASN A 21 10.49 -8.63 -16.86
C ASN A 21 9.37 -9.03 -15.88
N VAL A 22 9.58 -8.72 -14.60
CA VAL A 22 8.58 -8.98 -13.56
C VAL A 22 7.60 -7.82 -13.56
N LYS A 23 6.31 -8.14 -13.71
CA LYS A 23 5.24 -7.16 -13.58
C LYS A 23 4.56 -7.37 -12.24
N CYS A 24 4.30 -6.27 -11.53
CA CYS A 24 3.58 -6.31 -10.26
C CYS A 24 2.50 -5.23 -10.27
N LYS A 25 1.27 -5.64 -9.98
CA LYS A 25 0.11 -4.76 -9.86
C LYS A 25 -0.14 -4.43 -8.39
N ILE A 26 -0.13 -3.14 -8.08
CA ILE A 26 -0.41 -2.61 -6.75
C ILE A 26 -1.63 -1.70 -6.83
N VAL A 27 -2.64 -1.97 -6.01
CA VAL A 27 -3.82 -1.10 -5.87
C VAL A 27 -3.72 -0.30 -4.58
N VAL A 28 -4.06 0.98 -4.61
CA VAL A 28 -4.02 1.86 -3.44
C VAL A 28 -5.42 2.29 -3.06
N VAL A 29 -5.82 2.01 -1.84
CA VAL A 29 -7.15 2.30 -1.26
C VAL A 29 -7.01 3.05 0.06
N GLY A 30 -8.11 3.60 0.57
CA GLY A 30 -8.11 4.42 1.79
C GLY A 30 -8.99 5.65 1.66
N ASP A 31 -9.22 6.34 2.77
CA ASP A 31 -10.15 7.47 2.85
C ASP A 31 -9.81 8.61 1.88
N SER A 32 -10.80 9.39 1.50
CA SER A 32 -10.59 10.62 0.73
C SER A 32 -9.59 11.52 1.45
N GLN A 33 -8.71 12.15 0.66
CA GLN A 33 -7.68 13.08 1.17
C GLN A 33 -6.68 12.48 2.16
N CYS A 34 -6.56 11.15 2.27
CA CYS A 34 -5.55 10.54 3.14
C CYS A 34 -4.12 10.60 2.58
N GLY A 35 -3.94 10.88 1.28
CA GLY A 35 -2.62 11.05 0.65
C GLY A 35 -2.22 9.99 -0.39
N LYS A 36 -3.14 9.13 -0.83
CA LYS A 36 -2.90 8.09 -1.86
C LYS A 36 -2.25 8.64 -3.13
N THR A 37 -2.88 9.65 -3.73
CA THR A 37 -2.42 10.28 -4.97
C THR A 37 -1.07 10.94 -4.79
N ALA A 38 -0.86 11.66 -3.69
CA ALA A 38 0.43 12.28 -3.38
C ALA A 38 1.54 11.21 -3.23
N LEU A 39 1.27 10.11 -2.52
CA LEU A 39 2.19 8.99 -2.38
C LEU A 39 2.59 8.41 -3.75
N LEU A 40 1.60 8.13 -4.60
CA LEU A 40 1.82 7.56 -5.93
C LEU A 40 2.51 8.52 -6.89
N HIS A 41 2.13 9.79 -6.86
CA HIS A 41 2.68 10.82 -7.74
C HIS A 41 4.15 11.08 -7.42
N VAL A 42 4.49 11.19 -6.14
CA VAL A 42 5.88 11.35 -5.69
C VAL A 42 6.66 10.09 -6.08
N PHE A 43 6.11 8.89 -5.84
CA PHE A 43 6.80 7.64 -6.20
C PHE A 43 7.06 7.47 -7.71
N ALA A 44 6.08 7.81 -8.55
CA ALA A 44 6.17 7.59 -10.00
C ALA A 44 6.89 8.73 -10.75
N LYS A 45 6.83 9.97 -10.25
CA LYS A 45 7.32 11.17 -10.96
C LYS A 45 8.33 12.00 -10.19
N ASP A 46 8.69 11.61 -8.96
CA ASP A 46 9.60 12.34 -8.07
C ASP A 46 9.20 13.82 -7.85
N CYS A 47 7.89 14.06 -7.83
CA CYS A 47 7.32 15.41 -7.69
C CYS A 47 6.04 15.39 -6.86
N PHE A 48 5.90 16.34 -5.94
CA PHE A 48 4.69 16.51 -5.14
C PHE A 48 3.62 17.29 -5.93
N PRO A 49 2.35 16.87 -5.91
CA PRO A 49 1.30 17.60 -6.61
C PRO A 49 1.04 18.96 -5.94
N GLU A 50 1.14 20.06 -6.71
CA GLU A 50 0.89 21.42 -6.21
C GLU A 50 -0.58 21.67 -5.85
N ASN A 51 -1.49 21.02 -6.56
CA ASN A 51 -2.93 21.19 -6.40
C ASN A 51 -3.60 19.85 -6.11
N TYR A 52 -4.52 19.84 -5.14
CA TYR A 52 -5.36 18.68 -4.89
C TYR A 52 -6.49 18.60 -5.92
N VAL A 53 -6.53 17.47 -6.64
CA VAL A 53 -7.65 17.09 -7.51
C VAL A 53 -8.20 15.75 -7.02
N PRO A 54 -9.51 15.63 -6.70
CA PRO A 54 -10.09 14.36 -6.29
C PRO A 54 -9.92 13.28 -7.36
N THR A 55 -9.22 12.19 -7.03
CA THR A 55 -9.08 11.06 -7.94
C THR A 55 -10.40 10.33 -8.12
N VAL A 56 -10.72 10.05 -9.37
CA VAL A 56 -11.74 9.05 -9.75
C VAL A 56 -11.05 7.71 -9.92
N PHE A 57 -10.09 7.66 -10.85
CA PHE A 57 -9.28 6.48 -11.15
C PHE A 57 -8.07 6.88 -11.99
N GLU A 58 -6.87 6.47 -11.58
CA GLU A 58 -5.66 6.72 -12.36
C GLU A 58 -4.71 5.51 -12.32
N ASN A 59 -4.01 5.27 -13.42
CA ASN A 59 -2.96 4.26 -13.50
C ASN A 59 -1.61 4.93 -13.70
N TYR A 60 -0.68 4.63 -12.80
CA TYR A 60 0.71 5.06 -12.89
C TYR A 60 1.57 3.84 -13.18
N THR A 61 2.58 4.00 -14.03
CA THR A 61 3.59 2.96 -14.25
C THR A 61 4.93 3.47 -13.74
N ALA A 62 5.59 2.67 -12.92
CA ALA A 62 6.94 2.94 -12.44
C ALA A 62 7.80 1.70 -12.69
N SER A 63 9.02 1.88 -13.18
CA SER A 63 9.94 0.75 -13.39
C SER A 63 11.26 0.99 -12.67
N PHE A 64 11.81 -0.07 -12.09
CA PHE A 64 13.12 -0.01 -11.47
C PHE A 64 13.82 -1.35 -11.53
N GLU A 65 15.13 -1.31 -11.29
CA GLU A 65 16.00 -2.45 -11.40
C GLU A 65 16.46 -2.90 -10.00
N ILE A 66 16.35 -4.21 -9.76
CA ILE A 66 16.77 -4.87 -8.53
C ILE A 66 17.65 -6.03 -8.93
N ASP A 67 18.89 -6.07 -8.44
CA ASP A 67 19.80 -7.20 -8.68
C ASP A 67 19.85 -7.62 -10.15
N THR A 68 19.89 -6.64 -11.07
CA THR A 68 19.86 -6.78 -12.55
C THR A 68 18.54 -7.25 -13.18
N GLN A 69 17.48 -7.43 -12.38
CA GLN A 69 16.13 -7.72 -12.85
C GLN A 69 15.29 -6.44 -12.93
N ARG A 70 14.68 -6.19 -14.09
CA ARG A 70 13.75 -5.08 -14.28
C ARG A 70 12.35 -5.46 -13.77
N ILE A 71 11.85 -4.66 -12.84
CA ILE A 71 10.50 -4.77 -12.30
C ILE A 71 9.68 -3.57 -12.77
N GLU A 72 8.49 -3.86 -13.30
CA GLU A 72 7.51 -2.88 -13.73
C GLU A 72 6.32 -2.93 -12.77
N LEU A 73 6.08 -1.82 -12.09
CA LEU A 73 4.93 -1.62 -11.21
C LEU A 73 3.81 -0.93 -11.97
N SER A 74 2.63 -1.56 -11.97
CA SER A 74 1.37 -0.92 -12.33
C SER A 74 0.67 -0.50 -11.04
N LEU A 75 0.63 0.80 -10.78
CA LEU A 75 0.06 1.39 -9.58
C LEU A 75 -1.33 1.96 -9.91
N TRP A 76 -2.34 1.51 -9.17
CA TRP A 76 -3.73 1.89 -9.39
C TRP A 76 -4.17 2.82 -8.26
N ASP A 77 -4.31 4.12 -8.57
CA ASP A 77 -4.87 5.11 -7.65
C ASP A 77 -6.40 5.05 -7.70
N THR A 78 -7.03 4.97 -6.53
CA THR A 78 -8.50 4.83 -6.43
C THR A 78 -9.12 5.95 -5.61
N SER A 79 -10.38 6.27 -5.90
CA SER A 79 -11.12 7.23 -5.09
C SER A 79 -11.43 6.68 -3.70
N GLY A 80 -11.15 7.47 -2.65
CA GLY A 80 -11.57 7.17 -1.28
C GLY A 80 -13.04 7.51 -0.98
N SER A 81 -13.75 8.07 -1.96
CA SER A 81 -15.12 8.54 -1.81
C SER A 81 -16.13 7.39 -1.87
N PRO A 82 -17.14 7.35 -0.99
CA PRO A 82 -18.21 6.35 -1.04
C PRO A 82 -18.98 6.33 -2.37
N TYR A 83 -19.03 7.46 -3.09
CA TYR A 83 -19.68 7.55 -4.41
C TYR A 83 -19.09 6.57 -5.44
N TYR A 84 -17.86 6.10 -5.23
CA TYR A 84 -17.17 5.17 -6.12
C TYR A 84 -17.07 3.75 -5.57
N ASP A 85 -17.77 3.40 -4.48
CA ASP A 85 -17.68 2.07 -3.85
C ASP A 85 -18.10 0.93 -4.79
N ASN A 86 -18.98 1.19 -5.76
CA ASN A 86 -19.38 0.17 -6.76
C ASN A 86 -18.41 0.05 -7.94
N VAL A 87 -17.55 1.06 -8.15
CA VAL A 87 -16.62 1.12 -9.29
C VAL A 87 -15.20 0.73 -8.87
N ARG A 88 -14.80 1.06 -7.64
CA ARG A 88 -13.48 0.72 -7.07
C ARG A 88 -13.15 -0.77 -7.19
N PRO A 89 -14.09 -1.72 -6.96
CA PRO A 89 -13.81 -3.14 -7.07
C PRO A 89 -13.30 -3.60 -8.43
N LEU A 90 -13.56 -2.84 -9.50
CA LEU A 90 -13.03 -3.12 -10.84
C LEU A 90 -11.51 -3.00 -10.92
N SER A 91 -10.86 -2.35 -9.94
CA SER A 91 -9.38 -2.29 -9.86
C SER A 91 -8.74 -3.53 -9.23
N TYR A 92 -9.45 -4.30 -8.42
CA TYR A 92 -8.87 -5.39 -7.62
C TYR A 92 -8.44 -6.66 -8.36
N PRO A 93 -9.06 -7.09 -9.48
CA PRO A 93 -8.67 -8.31 -10.16
C PRO A 93 -7.17 -8.36 -10.48
N ASP A 94 -6.54 -9.52 -10.26
CA ASP A 94 -5.12 -9.78 -10.53
C ASP A 94 -4.12 -8.86 -9.79
N SER A 95 -4.52 -8.29 -8.65
CA SER A 95 -3.62 -7.48 -7.81
C SER A 95 -2.65 -8.35 -7.02
N ASP A 96 -1.36 -8.08 -7.14
CA ASP A 96 -0.30 -8.74 -6.36
C ASP A 96 -0.25 -8.24 -4.91
N ALA A 97 -0.55 -6.96 -4.72
CA ALA A 97 -0.67 -6.33 -3.41
C ALA A 97 -1.69 -5.18 -3.40
N VAL A 98 -2.21 -4.89 -2.22
CA VAL A 98 -3.04 -3.72 -1.93
C VAL A 98 -2.41 -2.90 -0.82
N LEU A 99 -2.25 -1.60 -1.05
CA LEU A 99 -1.87 -0.62 -0.03
C LEU A 99 -3.15 0.01 0.53
N ILE A 100 -3.36 -0.14 1.84
CA ILE A 100 -4.42 0.54 2.57
C ILE A 100 -3.80 1.75 3.25
N CYS A 101 -4.13 2.94 2.75
CA CYS A 101 -3.60 4.21 3.23
C CYS A 101 -4.54 4.87 4.23
N PHE A 102 -3.98 5.38 5.32
CA PHE A 102 -4.67 6.24 6.29
C PHE A 102 -3.84 7.50 6.54
N ASP A 103 -4.48 8.52 7.12
CA ASP A 103 -3.89 9.82 7.41
C ASP A 103 -3.50 9.90 8.89
N ILE A 104 -2.23 10.13 9.18
CA ILE A 104 -1.72 10.16 10.56
C ILE A 104 -2.32 11.32 11.36
N SER A 105 -2.68 12.43 10.71
CA SER A 105 -3.33 13.56 11.38
C SER A 105 -4.83 13.35 11.62
N ARG A 106 -5.42 12.27 11.11
CA ARG A 106 -6.86 12.00 11.17
C ARG A 106 -7.14 10.58 11.64
N PRO A 107 -7.20 10.35 12.97
CA PRO A 107 -7.36 9.02 13.57
C PRO A 107 -8.60 8.26 13.07
N GLU A 108 -9.67 8.96 12.67
CA GLU A 108 -10.86 8.36 12.09
C GLU A 108 -10.57 7.59 10.79
N THR A 109 -9.54 7.98 10.04
CA THR A 109 -9.14 7.26 8.82
C THR A 109 -8.46 5.93 9.12
N LEU A 110 -7.81 5.81 10.28
CA LEU A 110 -7.28 4.54 10.77
C LEU A 110 -8.41 3.61 11.21
N ASP A 111 -9.43 4.15 11.86
CA ASP A 111 -10.65 3.41 12.19
C ASP A 111 -11.34 2.87 10.93
N SER A 112 -11.41 3.67 9.86
CA SER A 112 -11.96 3.26 8.56
C SER A 112 -11.23 2.06 7.96
N VAL A 113 -9.93 1.87 8.25
CA VAL A 113 -9.16 0.70 7.79
C VAL A 113 -9.83 -0.60 8.24
N LEU A 114 -10.18 -0.69 9.53
CA LEU A 114 -10.83 -1.87 10.08
C LEU A 114 -12.30 -1.96 9.70
N LYS A 115 -13.01 -0.82 9.72
CA LYS A 115 -14.47 -0.79 9.54
C LYS A 115 -14.90 -1.01 8.10
N LYS A 116 -14.07 -0.61 7.13
CA LYS A 116 -14.42 -0.61 5.70
C LYS A 116 -13.35 -1.31 4.86
N TRP A 117 -12.15 -0.73 4.81
CA TRP A 117 -11.16 -1.07 3.77
C TRP A 117 -10.72 -2.52 3.85
N LYS A 118 -10.44 -3.03 5.04
CA LYS A 118 -10.07 -4.44 5.23
C LYS A 118 -11.16 -5.39 4.74
N GLY A 119 -12.41 -5.15 5.12
CA GLY A 119 -13.55 -6.00 4.70
C GLY A 119 -13.73 -5.99 3.19
N GLU A 120 -13.64 -4.82 2.57
CA GLU A 120 -13.72 -4.65 1.11
C GLU A 120 -12.62 -5.45 0.38
N ILE A 121 -11.37 -5.34 0.81
CA ILE A 121 -10.25 -6.08 0.19
C ILE A 121 -10.38 -7.58 0.41
N GLN A 122 -10.83 -8.03 1.58
CA GLN A 122 -11.06 -9.44 1.86
C GLN A 122 -12.22 -10.03 1.04
N GLU A 123 -13.22 -9.22 0.69
CA GLU A 123 -14.34 -9.63 -0.15
C GLU A 123 -13.91 -9.83 -1.61
N PHE A 124 -13.19 -8.87 -2.19
CA PHE A 124 -12.87 -8.89 -3.63
C PHE A 124 -11.55 -9.59 -3.98
N CYS A 125 -10.58 -9.62 -3.07
CA CYS A 125 -9.26 -10.22 -3.30
C CYS A 125 -8.69 -10.88 -2.02
N PRO A 126 -9.29 -11.98 -1.54
CA PRO A 126 -8.96 -12.61 -0.24
C PRO A 126 -7.53 -13.15 -0.12
N ASN A 127 -6.88 -13.45 -1.25
CA ASN A 127 -5.52 -14.02 -1.28
C ASN A 127 -4.44 -12.96 -1.56
N THR A 128 -4.82 -11.70 -1.74
CA THR A 128 -3.88 -10.62 -2.08
C THR A 128 -3.21 -10.07 -0.83
N LYS A 129 -1.92 -9.75 -0.93
CA LYS A 129 -1.14 -9.20 0.18
C LYS A 129 -1.62 -7.79 0.51
N MET A 130 -1.96 -7.54 1.77
CA MET A 130 -2.37 -6.22 2.25
C MET A 130 -1.23 -5.54 3.01
N LEU A 131 -1.03 -4.26 2.76
CA LEU A 131 -0.06 -3.43 3.49
C LEU A 131 -0.73 -2.18 4.02
N LEU A 132 -0.52 -1.90 5.29
CA LEU A 132 -1.00 -0.69 5.94
C LEU A 132 0.04 0.42 5.79
N VAL A 133 -0.39 1.59 5.29
CA VAL A 133 0.49 2.74 5.02
C VAL A 133 -0.05 3.99 5.72
N GLY A 134 0.73 4.54 6.65
CA GLY A 134 0.43 5.82 7.29
C GLY A 134 1.00 6.99 6.50
N CYS A 135 0.12 7.83 5.96
CA CYS A 135 0.45 9.02 5.19
C CYS A 135 0.52 10.26 6.08
N LYS A 136 1.17 11.33 5.57
CA LYS A 136 1.31 12.64 6.24
C LYS A 136 1.97 12.55 7.61
N SER A 137 3.03 11.75 7.73
CA SER A 137 3.74 11.54 8.99
C SER A 137 4.37 12.80 9.58
N ASP A 138 4.66 13.79 8.73
CA ASP A 138 5.11 15.13 9.08
C ASP A 138 4.12 15.87 10.00
N LEU A 139 2.81 15.64 9.83
CA LEU A 139 1.77 16.27 10.64
C LEU A 139 1.72 15.76 12.08
N ARG A 140 2.45 14.68 12.41
CA ARG A 140 2.52 14.17 13.79
C ARG A 140 3.13 15.18 14.76
N THR A 141 4.06 16.00 14.27
CA THR A 141 4.75 17.02 15.05
C THR A 141 4.28 18.43 14.71
N ASP A 142 3.30 18.58 13.82
CA ASP A 142 2.77 19.88 13.43
C ASP A 142 1.90 20.48 14.54
N VAL A 143 2.20 21.71 14.93
CA VAL A 143 1.54 22.38 16.06
C VAL A 143 0.06 22.63 15.75
N SER A 144 -0.27 23.00 14.53
CA SER A 144 -1.66 23.30 14.16
C SER A 144 -2.53 22.05 14.24
N THR A 145 -2.03 20.94 13.71
CA THR A 145 -2.65 19.61 13.76
C THR A 145 -2.82 19.13 15.20
N LEU A 146 -1.79 19.28 16.04
CA LEU A 146 -1.84 18.88 17.45
C LEU A 146 -2.91 19.68 18.23
N VAL A 147 -3.00 20.99 17.99
CA VAL A 147 -4.01 21.85 18.63
C VAL A 147 -5.42 21.45 18.18
N GLU A 148 -5.64 21.27 16.88
CA GLU A 148 -6.94 20.86 16.35
C GLU A 148 -7.41 19.52 16.94
N LEU A 149 -6.55 18.50 16.93
CA LEU A 149 -6.86 17.20 17.51
C LEU A 149 -7.11 17.27 19.00
N SER A 150 -6.38 18.11 19.74
CA SER A 150 -6.58 18.28 21.18
C SER A 150 -7.97 18.84 21.52
N ASN A 151 -8.53 19.70 20.67
CA ASN A 151 -9.89 20.24 20.83
C ASN A 151 -10.95 19.12 20.75
N HIS A 152 -10.65 18.07 19.99
CA HIS A 152 -11.48 16.87 19.86
C HIS A 152 -11.07 15.74 20.81
N ARG A 153 -10.14 15.98 21.76
CA ARG A 153 -9.57 14.97 22.68
C ARG A 153 -8.92 13.80 21.95
N GLN A 154 -8.34 14.06 20.79
CA GLN A 154 -7.63 13.11 19.97
C GLN A 154 -6.13 13.44 19.94
N THR A 155 -5.35 12.49 19.46
CA THR A 155 -3.92 12.65 19.20
C THR A 155 -3.59 12.04 17.84
N PRO A 156 -2.55 12.52 17.13
CA PRO A 156 -2.14 11.91 15.88
C PRO A 156 -1.81 10.43 16.08
N VAL A 157 -1.98 9.64 15.02
CA VAL A 157 -1.76 8.19 15.07
C VAL A 157 -0.30 7.87 15.42
N SER A 158 -0.10 7.15 16.51
CA SER A 158 1.22 6.69 16.95
C SER A 158 1.67 5.44 16.20
N TYR A 159 2.98 5.20 16.15
CA TYR A 159 3.52 3.98 15.56
C TYR A 159 3.03 2.72 16.29
N ASP A 160 2.87 2.79 17.62
CA ASP A 160 2.37 1.66 18.41
C ASP A 160 0.93 1.29 18.06
N GLN A 161 0.07 2.28 17.82
CA GLN A 161 -1.31 2.04 17.36
C GLN A 161 -1.33 1.30 16.02
N VAL A 162 -0.47 1.68 15.08
CA VAL A 162 -0.33 1.01 13.78
C VAL A 162 0.23 -0.40 13.96
N CYS A 163 1.24 -0.58 14.80
CA CYS A 163 1.84 -1.87 15.08
C CYS A 163 0.80 -2.84 15.66
N VAL A 164 0.04 -2.44 16.68
CA VAL A 164 -1.01 -3.27 17.27
C VAL A 164 -2.04 -3.72 16.24
N LEU A 165 -2.46 -2.80 15.36
CA LEU A 165 -3.40 -3.12 14.27
C LEU A 165 -2.81 -4.09 13.24
N SER A 166 -1.53 -3.93 12.89
CA SER A 166 -0.83 -4.83 11.96
C SER A 166 -0.52 -6.21 12.56
N LEU A 167 -0.36 -6.31 13.89
CA LEU A 167 -0.05 -7.55 14.61
C LEU A 167 -1.27 -8.46 14.78
N TRP A 168 -2.50 -7.93 14.70
CA TRP A 168 -3.72 -8.75 14.71
C TRP A 168 -3.88 -9.64 13.47
N GLU A 169 -3.08 -9.41 12.43
CA GLU A 169 -2.97 -10.29 11.26
C GLU A 169 -1.68 -11.10 11.35
N SER A 170 -1.65 -12.10 12.23
CA SER A 170 -0.67 -13.19 12.21
C SER A 170 -0.89 -14.11 10.98
N GLN A 171 -0.76 -13.51 9.80
CA GLN A 171 -0.54 -14.06 8.46
C GLN A 171 0.37 -13.13 7.62
N LEU A 172 0.76 -11.95 8.13
CA LEU A 172 1.89 -11.21 7.57
C LEU A 172 3.17 -11.91 8.04
N PRO A 173 4.02 -12.45 7.15
CA PRO A 173 5.30 -12.95 7.58
C PRO A 173 6.11 -11.75 8.09
N PHE A 174 6.46 -11.77 9.38
CA PHE A 174 7.57 -10.98 9.88
C PHE A 174 8.83 -11.47 9.17
N PHE A 175 9.26 -10.74 8.14
CA PHE A 175 10.47 -11.09 7.38
C PHE A 175 11.70 -10.54 8.11
N PRO A 176 12.68 -11.38 8.47
CA PRO A 176 13.96 -10.91 8.96
C PRO A 176 14.70 -10.12 7.86
N PRO A 177 15.55 -9.16 8.24
CA PRO A 177 16.18 -8.24 7.31
C PRO A 177 17.31 -8.92 6.55
N SER A 178 17.01 -9.65 5.48
CA SER A 178 18.09 -10.13 4.58
C SER A 178 17.71 -10.58 3.17
N SER A 179 16.44 -10.75 2.79
CA SER A 179 16.20 -11.43 1.49
C SER A 179 14.92 -11.11 0.72
N PHE A 180 14.18 -10.06 1.08
CA PHE A 180 13.03 -9.58 0.29
C PHE A 180 12.98 -8.04 0.17
N LEU A 181 14.18 -7.45 0.18
CA LEU A 181 14.44 -6.11 0.71
C LEU A 181 14.86 -5.10 -0.37
N SER A 182 14.26 -5.11 -1.55
CA SER A 182 14.62 -4.11 -2.59
C SER A 182 13.41 -3.33 -3.11
N LEU A 183 12.27 -3.97 -3.34
CA LEU A 183 11.02 -3.31 -3.72
C LEU A 183 10.39 -2.62 -2.51
N PHE A 184 10.24 -3.39 -1.43
CA PHE A 184 9.72 -2.90 -0.15
C PHE A 184 10.67 -1.92 0.49
N THR A 185 11.97 -2.16 0.48
CA THR A 185 12.94 -1.22 1.07
C THR A 185 13.04 0.05 0.29
N ARG A 186 12.81 0.08 -1.03
CA ARG A 186 12.65 1.35 -1.75
C ARG A 186 11.32 2.01 -1.43
N MET A 187 10.21 1.30 -1.31
CA MET A 187 8.96 1.91 -0.84
C MET A 187 9.07 2.43 0.62
N TYR A 188 9.79 1.72 1.48
CA TYR A 188 10.05 2.05 2.89
C TYR A 188 11.10 3.18 3.02
N LEU A 189 12.21 3.13 2.27
CA LEU A 189 13.20 4.20 2.15
C LEU A 189 12.59 5.44 1.49
N PHE A 190 11.61 5.28 0.59
CA PHE A 190 10.91 6.38 -0.06
C PHE A 190 9.88 7.02 0.87
N LEU A 191 9.13 6.23 1.65
CA LEU A 191 8.37 6.75 2.79
C LEU A 191 9.28 7.50 3.78
N PHE A 192 10.51 7.03 3.98
CA PHE A 192 11.55 7.73 4.75
C PHE A 192 12.14 8.97 4.02
N TYR A 193 12.13 9.00 2.69
CA TYR A 193 12.67 10.08 1.86
C TYR A 193 11.67 11.23 1.73
N VAL A 194 10.38 10.94 1.60
CA VAL A 194 9.29 11.93 1.67
C VAL A 194 9.31 12.66 3.02
N HIS A 195 9.74 12.02 4.10
CA HIS A 195 9.95 12.68 5.40
C HIS A 195 11.10 13.70 5.39
N ARG A 196 12.10 13.57 4.50
CA ARG A 196 13.24 14.49 4.40
C ARG A 196 13.01 15.65 3.42
N SER A 197 12.29 15.41 2.32
CA SER A 197 12.14 16.42 1.25
C SER A 197 11.12 17.53 1.56
N THR A 198 10.30 17.40 2.59
CA THR A 198 9.38 18.45 3.08
C THR A 198 9.95 19.27 4.25
N CYS A 199 11.15 18.92 4.73
CA CYS A 199 11.91 19.69 5.71
C CYS A 199 13.15 20.29 5.03
N SER A 200 12.96 21.31 4.20
CA SER A 200 13.97 22.30 3.79
C SER A 200 13.28 23.60 3.43
#